data_AF-A0A521UKD5-F1
#
_entry.id   AF-A0A521UKD5-F1
#
_cell.length_a   1.000
_cell.length_b   1.000
_cell.length_c   1.000
_cell.angle_alpha   90.00
_cell.angle_beta   90.00
_cell.angle_gamma   90.00
#
_symmetry.space_group_name_H-M   'P 1'
#
loop_
_entity.id
_entity.type
_entity.pdbx_description
1 polymer ?
#
loop_
_entity_poly.entity_id
_entity_poly.type
_entity_poly.pdbx_seq_one_letter_code
_entity_poly.pdbx_strand_id
1 'polypeptide(L)'
;MTATSGNVDNFARIRVVGVGGAGSNAVNRMISEKIRGVEFVVVNTDAQALVSSEAPTRIRIGDKLTKGLGVGGDPSKGAKAAEESREELADGLRDADMVFITAGMGGGTGTGAAPVVAEIARSTGALTIGVVTKPFTFEGARRRAAAEDGVARLREAVDTLIVIPNDRLLQVCDKKLSFESAFRVADDVLRQGIQGISELITVPGEINLDFNDVRAIMGEGGSALMAVGRGTGEAKAIDAAKAAISSPLLDMAIDGARGVLFNVTGGPDLTLHEVNDAAEIISKAVDSDANIIFGAVIDPKLEGEVKITVIATGFDTHKRERLDVPQAANVRPIQRVVEDADDVDVPAFLRPRRNAR
;
A
#
# COMPACT_ATOMS: atom_id res chain seq x y z
N MET A 1 -2.02 -30.81 42.90
CA MET A 1 -1.04 -30.48 41.84
C MET A 1 -1.82 -30.35 40.54
N THR A 2 -2.38 -29.16 40.31
CA THR A 2 -3.07 -28.82 39.06
C THR A 2 -2.04 -28.31 38.07
N ALA A 3 -1.85 -29.07 37.00
CA ALA A 3 -0.94 -28.76 35.91
C ALA A 3 -1.35 -27.44 35.25
N THR A 4 -0.42 -26.49 35.25
CA THR A 4 -0.41 -25.27 34.45
C THR A 4 -0.37 -25.69 32.98
N SER A 5 -1.48 -25.57 32.26
CA SER A 5 -1.50 -25.64 30.80
C SER A 5 -0.96 -24.32 30.23
N GLY A 6 0.35 -24.13 30.36
CA GLY A 6 1.09 -23.13 29.61
C GLY A 6 1.43 -23.69 28.25
N ASN A 7 0.62 -23.38 27.25
CA ASN A 7 1.06 -23.26 25.86
C ASN A 7 0.03 -22.41 25.13
N VAL A 8 0.18 -21.09 25.27
CA VAL A 8 -0.46 -20.14 24.35
C VAL A 8 0.52 -20.00 23.21
N ASP A 9 0.30 -20.72 22.11
CA ASP A 9 1.01 -20.45 20.87
C ASP A 9 0.70 -18.98 20.52
N ASN A 10 1.72 -18.13 20.67
CA ASN A 10 1.59 -16.68 20.60
C ASN A 10 1.52 -16.24 19.14
N PHE A 11 0.44 -16.60 18.45
CA PHE A 11 0.18 -16.18 17.09
C PHE A 11 -0.04 -14.66 17.05
N ALA A 12 0.52 -13.99 16.04
CA ALA A 12 0.33 -12.56 15.84
C ALA A 12 -1.16 -12.25 15.68
N ARG A 13 -1.67 -11.29 16.48
CA ARG A 13 -3.06 -10.84 16.41
C ARG A 13 -3.21 -9.84 15.27
N ILE A 14 -3.77 -10.31 14.17
CA ILE A 14 -4.02 -9.52 12.97
C ILE A 14 -5.46 -9.00 12.97
N ARG A 15 -5.64 -7.69 12.79
CA ARG A 15 -6.95 -7.05 12.61
C ARG A 15 -7.09 -6.46 11.22
N VAL A 16 -8.29 -6.56 10.67
CA VAL A 16 -8.68 -5.93 9.41
C VAL A 16 -9.80 -4.94 9.68
N VAL A 17 -9.53 -3.67 9.43
CA VAL A 17 -10.41 -2.54 9.72
C VAL A 17 -10.96 -1.96 8.42
N GLY A 18 -12.23 -2.24 8.15
CA GLY A 18 -12.95 -1.66 7.02
C GLY A 18 -13.52 -0.29 7.37
N VAL A 19 -13.02 0.77 6.74
CA VAL A 19 -13.44 2.15 7.03
C VAL A 19 -14.35 2.71 5.93
N GLY A 20 -15.55 3.13 6.33
CA GLY A 20 -16.58 3.63 5.41
C GLY A 20 -17.20 2.54 4.55
N GLY A 21 -18.02 2.91 3.55
CA GLY A 21 -18.81 1.96 2.77
C GLY A 21 -17.99 0.91 2.01
N ALA A 22 -17.02 1.35 1.20
CA ALA A 22 -16.17 0.42 0.43
C ALA A 22 -15.32 -0.49 1.33
N GLY A 23 -14.76 0.04 2.42
CA GLY A 23 -14.04 -0.78 3.41
C GLY A 23 -14.95 -1.81 4.09
N SER A 24 -16.19 -1.41 4.41
CA SER A 24 -17.21 -2.31 4.97
C SER A 24 -17.54 -3.46 4.00
N ASN A 25 -17.69 -3.15 2.70
CA ASN A 25 -17.96 -4.14 1.66
C ASN A 25 -16.81 -5.12 1.48
N ALA A 26 -15.57 -4.61 1.44
CA ALA A 26 -14.37 -5.43 1.37
C ALA A 26 -14.27 -6.40 2.57
N VAL A 27 -14.54 -5.92 3.79
CA VAL A 27 -14.57 -6.77 5.00
C VAL A 27 -15.66 -7.83 4.92
N ASN A 28 -16.89 -7.47 4.55
CA ASN A 28 -17.97 -8.46 4.37
C ASN A 28 -17.57 -9.53 3.33
N ARG A 29 -16.91 -9.12 2.24
CA ARG A 29 -16.38 -10.06 1.23
C ARG A 29 -15.34 -11.00 1.84
N MET A 30 -14.38 -10.49 2.61
CA MET A 30 -13.38 -11.30 3.31
C MET A 30 -13.99 -12.32 4.26
N ILE A 31 -15.04 -11.94 4.99
CA ILE A 31 -15.81 -12.82 5.87
C ILE A 31 -16.51 -13.91 5.05
N SER A 32 -17.17 -13.54 3.95
CA SER A 32 -17.86 -14.49 3.07
C SER A 32 -16.93 -15.53 2.44
N GLU A 33 -15.69 -15.13 2.12
CA GLU A 33 -14.64 -15.98 1.58
C GLU A 33 -13.86 -16.75 2.67
N LYS A 34 -14.23 -16.56 3.95
CA LYS A 34 -13.71 -17.29 5.12
C LYS A 34 -12.19 -17.16 5.30
N ILE A 35 -11.64 -15.96 5.13
CA ILE A 35 -10.24 -15.69 5.49
C ILE A 35 -10.02 -16.02 6.97
N ARG A 36 -8.96 -16.76 7.28
CA ARG A 36 -8.66 -17.27 8.63
C ARG A 36 -7.58 -16.46 9.31
N GLY A 37 -7.58 -16.51 10.65
CA GLY A 37 -6.53 -15.92 11.48
C GLY A 37 -6.53 -14.39 11.53
N VAL A 38 -7.63 -13.76 11.11
CA VAL A 38 -7.82 -12.31 11.18
C VAL A 38 -9.10 -11.96 11.90
N GLU A 39 -9.07 -10.89 12.68
CA GLU A 39 -10.24 -10.30 13.34
C GLU A 39 -10.77 -9.13 12.50
N PHE A 40 -12.07 -9.13 12.23
CA PHE A 40 -12.70 -8.09 11.41
C PHE A 40 -13.36 -7.00 12.25
N VAL A 41 -13.03 -5.75 11.93
CA VAL A 41 -13.60 -4.54 12.50
C VAL A 41 -14.16 -3.68 11.37
N VAL A 42 -15.37 -3.15 11.52
CA VAL A 42 -15.91 -2.16 10.59
C VAL A 42 -16.14 -0.84 11.32
N VAL A 43 -15.68 0.24 10.70
CA VAL A 43 -15.79 1.61 11.21
C VAL A 43 -16.61 2.43 10.21
N ASN A 44 -17.73 3.00 10.65
CA ASN A 44 -18.54 3.84 9.76
C ASN A 44 -19.32 4.92 10.50
N THR A 45 -19.63 6.00 9.80
CA THR A 45 -20.53 7.07 10.27
C THR A 45 -22.00 6.78 9.94
N ASP A 46 -22.23 5.88 8.99
CA ASP A 46 -23.57 5.49 8.55
C ASP A 46 -24.05 4.27 9.35
N ALA A 47 -25.13 4.44 10.11
CA ALA A 47 -25.69 3.38 10.94
C ALA A 47 -26.33 2.25 10.10
N GLN A 48 -26.92 2.57 8.94
CA GLN A 48 -27.52 1.54 8.07
C GLN A 48 -26.45 0.60 7.52
N ALA A 49 -25.32 1.17 7.09
CA ALA A 49 -24.19 0.38 6.60
C ALA A 49 -23.63 -0.56 7.69
N LEU A 50 -23.55 -0.11 8.95
CA LEU A 50 -23.08 -0.94 10.07
C LEU A 50 -24.04 -2.09 10.39
N VAL A 51 -25.36 -1.86 10.33
CA VAL A 51 -26.35 -2.91 10.57
C VAL A 51 -26.23 -4.02 9.54
N SER A 52 -25.92 -3.68 8.27
CA SER A 52 -25.69 -4.66 7.21
C SER A 52 -24.31 -5.34 7.24
N SER A 53 -23.41 -4.95 8.15
CA SER A 53 -22.09 -5.57 8.23
C SER A 53 -22.12 -6.89 8.97
N GLU A 54 -21.40 -7.87 8.43
CA GLU A 54 -21.20 -9.20 9.01
C GLU A 54 -20.05 -9.22 10.04
N ALA A 55 -19.32 -8.11 10.19
CA ALA A 55 -18.18 -8.03 11.09
C ALA A 55 -18.62 -8.17 12.57
N PRO A 56 -17.90 -8.97 13.38
CA PRO A 56 -18.18 -9.10 14.81
C PRO A 56 -18.11 -7.76 15.54
N THR A 57 -17.09 -6.97 15.21
CA THR A 57 -16.85 -5.66 15.81
C THR A 57 -17.27 -4.55 14.85
N ARG A 58 -18.20 -3.70 15.29
CA ARG A 58 -18.77 -2.60 14.51
C ARG A 58 -18.69 -1.33 15.35
N ILE A 59 -17.92 -0.35 14.88
CA ILE A 59 -17.68 0.91 15.58
C ILE A 59 -18.38 2.01 14.78
N ARG A 60 -19.37 2.65 15.41
CA ARG A 60 -20.04 3.81 14.84
C ARG A 60 -19.33 5.07 15.30
N ILE A 61 -18.87 5.88 14.36
CA ILE A 61 -18.09 7.08 14.66
C ILE A 61 -18.87 8.37 14.36
N GLY A 62 -18.61 9.41 15.15
CA GLY A 62 -19.21 10.74 14.94
C GLY A 62 -20.72 10.80 15.18
N ASP A 63 -21.19 10.18 16.26
CA ASP A 63 -22.61 10.15 16.63
C ASP A 63 -23.18 11.55 16.85
N LYS A 64 -22.42 12.44 17.49
CA LYS A 64 -22.85 13.82 17.73
C LYS A 64 -22.89 14.63 16.45
N LEU A 65 -21.95 14.37 15.52
CA LEU A 65 -21.83 15.10 14.27
C LEU A 65 -22.83 14.66 13.20
N THR A 66 -23.04 13.36 13.05
CA THR A 66 -23.74 12.78 11.90
C THR A 66 -25.13 12.25 12.24
N LYS A 67 -25.39 11.98 13.53
CA LYS A 67 -26.60 11.29 14.01
C LYS A 67 -26.84 9.95 13.28
N GLY A 68 -25.76 9.29 12.85
CA GLY A 68 -25.81 8.01 12.14
C GLY A 68 -26.20 8.09 10.65
N LEU A 69 -26.25 9.28 10.06
CA LEU A 69 -26.66 9.50 8.66
C LEU A 69 -25.47 9.59 7.68
N GLY A 70 -24.25 9.37 8.17
CA GLY A 70 -23.04 9.57 7.39
C GLY A 70 -22.65 11.04 7.20
N VAL A 71 -21.60 11.26 6.40
CA VAL A 71 -20.97 12.58 6.24
C VAL A 71 -21.21 13.24 4.88
N GLY A 72 -22.06 12.65 4.03
CA GLY A 72 -22.44 13.23 2.73
C GLY A 72 -21.27 13.45 1.75
N GLY A 73 -20.24 12.61 1.82
CA GLY A 73 -19.06 12.72 0.95
C GLY A 73 -18.05 13.80 1.35
N ASP A 74 -18.16 14.36 2.56
CA ASP A 74 -17.22 15.35 3.10
C ASP A 74 -16.10 14.67 3.94
N PRO A 75 -14.84 14.66 3.47
CA PRO A 75 -13.72 14.07 4.20
C PRO A 75 -13.40 14.78 5.52
N SER A 76 -13.61 16.10 5.62
CA SER A 76 -13.33 16.85 6.85
C SER A 76 -14.26 16.42 7.97
N LYS A 77 -15.55 16.20 7.66
CA LYS A 77 -16.50 15.62 8.60
C LYS A 77 -16.16 14.17 8.96
N GLY A 78 -15.69 13.38 7.99
CA GLY A 78 -15.21 12.01 8.24
C GLY A 78 -14.06 11.97 9.26
N ALA A 79 -13.07 12.87 9.11
CA ALA A 79 -11.96 12.99 10.04
C ALA A 79 -12.41 13.42 11.44
N LYS A 80 -13.28 14.44 11.52
CA LYS A 80 -13.84 14.91 12.80
C LYS A 80 -14.65 13.83 13.52
N ALA A 81 -15.41 13.03 12.76
CA ALA A 81 -16.15 11.90 13.30
C ALA A 81 -15.22 10.84 13.92
N ALA A 82 -14.10 10.52 13.26
CA ALA A 82 -13.12 9.60 13.80
C ALA A 82 -12.43 10.15 15.04
N GLU A 83 -12.08 11.43 15.04
CA GLU A 83 -11.45 12.09 16.19
C GLU A 83 -12.40 12.18 17.40
N GLU A 84 -13.69 12.42 17.17
CA GLU A 84 -14.73 12.36 18.22
C GLU A 84 -14.77 11.00 18.92
N SER A 85 -14.53 9.92 18.18
CA SER A 85 -14.62 8.53 18.64
C SER A 85 -13.24 7.88 18.85
N ARG A 86 -12.19 8.68 19.10
CA ARG A 86 -10.81 8.20 19.20
C ARG A 86 -10.59 7.14 20.29
N GLU A 87 -11.26 7.28 21.43
CA GLU A 87 -11.18 6.31 22.54
C GLU A 87 -11.81 4.95 22.16
N GLU A 88 -13.01 4.96 21.58
CA GLU A 88 -13.68 3.74 21.10
C GLU A 88 -12.88 3.02 20.00
N LEU A 89 -12.25 3.79 19.11
CA LEU A 89 -11.34 3.25 18.09
C LEU A 89 -10.09 2.63 18.72
N ALA A 90 -9.47 3.29 19.70
CA ALA A 90 -8.30 2.75 20.39
C ALA A 90 -8.63 1.46 21.14
N ASP A 91 -9.78 1.39 21.80
CA ASP A 91 -10.28 0.18 22.46
C ASP A 91 -10.50 -0.96 21.46
N GLY A 92 -11.09 -0.67 20.30
CA GLY A 92 -11.32 -1.66 19.24
C GLY A 92 -10.05 -2.18 18.56
N LEU A 93 -8.93 -1.46 18.67
CA LEU A 93 -7.64 -1.80 18.06
C LEU A 93 -6.60 -2.31 19.07
N ARG A 94 -6.89 -2.24 20.37
CA ARG A 94 -5.99 -2.63 21.46
C ARG A 94 -5.49 -4.06 21.28
N ASP A 95 -4.22 -4.31 21.58
CA ASP A 95 -3.56 -5.62 21.51
C ASP A 95 -3.32 -6.17 20.09
N ALA A 96 -3.60 -5.42 19.02
CA ALA A 96 -3.25 -5.85 17.66
C ALA A 96 -1.73 -5.79 17.46
N ASP A 97 -1.13 -6.87 16.97
CA ASP A 97 0.26 -6.84 16.52
C ASP A 97 0.36 -6.22 15.12
N MET A 98 -0.68 -6.42 14.30
CA MET A 98 -0.79 -5.91 12.94
C MET A 98 -2.23 -5.45 12.65
N VAL A 99 -2.36 -4.31 11.97
CA VAL A 99 -3.65 -3.75 11.57
C VAL A 99 -3.63 -3.42 10.07
N PHE A 100 -4.51 -4.07 9.33
CA PHE A 100 -4.86 -3.69 7.97
C PHE A 100 -5.98 -2.67 7.98
N ILE A 101 -5.81 -1.57 7.26
CA ILE A 101 -6.84 -0.54 7.09
C ILE A 101 -7.26 -0.52 5.65
N THR A 102 -8.52 -0.85 5.40
CA THR A 102 -9.07 -0.87 4.05
C THR A 102 -10.19 0.15 3.88
N ALA A 103 -10.10 0.93 2.80
CA ALA A 103 -11.03 2.00 2.49
C ALA A 103 -11.06 2.31 0.99
N GLY A 104 -12.22 2.79 0.52
CA GLY A 104 -12.33 3.42 -0.79
C GLY A 104 -12.14 4.93 -0.66
N MET A 105 -11.14 5.46 -1.35
CA MET A 105 -10.77 6.87 -1.31
C MET A 105 -11.64 7.71 -2.24
N GLY A 106 -11.84 8.97 -1.89
CA GLY A 106 -12.70 9.92 -2.63
C GLY A 106 -14.11 10.07 -2.05
N GLY A 107 -14.53 9.19 -1.15
CA GLY A 107 -15.71 9.38 -0.31
C GLY A 107 -15.46 10.31 0.89
N GLY A 108 -16.41 10.40 1.81
CA GLY A 108 -16.25 11.20 3.03
C GLY A 108 -15.63 10.41 4.19
N THR A 109 -16.31 9.34 4.62
CA THR A 109 -15.89 8.54 5.78
C THR A 109 -14.55 7.85 5.55
N GLY A 110 -14.40 7.06 4.47
CA GLY A 110 -13.15 6.36 4.16
C GLY A 110 -11.96 7.31 4.09
N THR A 111 -12.04 8.32 3.22
CA THR A 111 -10.99 9.34 3.01
C THR A 111 -10.61 10.09 4.28
N GLY A 112 -11.59 10.48 5.10
CA GLY A 112 -11.37 11.31 6.28
C GLY A 112 -10.96 10.53 7.53
N ALA A 113 -11.61 9.38 7.75
CA ALA A 113 -11.42 8.59 8.97
C ALA A 113 -10.26 7.60 8.87
N ALA A 114 -9.95 7.04 7.69
CA ALA A 114 -8.89 6.03 7.57
C ALA A 114 -7.51 6.52 8.06
N PRO A 115 -7.06 7.76 7.78
CA PRO A 115 -5.81 8.27 8.35
C PRO A 115 -5.83 8.35 9.87
N VAL A 116 -6.94 8.77 10.47
CA VAL A 116 -7.08 8.88 11.94
C VAL A 116 -7.06 7.49 12.58
N VAL A 117 -7.76 6.52 11.99
CA VAL A 117 -7.74 5.11 12.42
C VAL A 117 -6.32 4.55 12.33
N ALA A 118 -5.55 4.89 11.29
CA ALA A 118 -4.16 4.49 11.12
C ALA A 118 -3.23 5.07 12.18
N GLU A 119 -3.35 6.37 12.48
CA GLU A 119 -2.60 7.00 13.56
C GLU A 119 -2.85 6.32 14.91
N ILE A 120 -4.10 5.96 15.19
CA ILE A 120 -4.47 5.26 16.42
C ILE A 120 -3.81 3.88 16.46
N ALA A 121 -3.97 3.06 15.40
CA ALA A 121 -3.36 1.74 15.30
C ALA A 121 -1.83 1.77 15.47
N ARG A 122 -1.18 2.76 14.87
CA ARG A 122 0.27 2.94 14.98
C ARG A 122 0.68 3.35 16.39
N SER A 123 -0.11 4.22 17.04
CA SER A 123 0.14 4.64 18.43
C SER A 123 -0.01 3.51 19.45
N THR A 124 -0.76 2.44 19.11
CA THR A 124 -0.85 1.23 19.94
C THR A 124 0.28 0.23 19.69
N GLY A 125 1.23 0.54 18.79
CA GLY A 125 2.39 -0.29 18.48
C GLY A 125 2.16 -1.34 17.38
N ALA A 126 0.98 -1.34 16.75
CA ALA A 126 0.66 -2.28 15.68
C ALA A 126 1.39 -1.91 14.39
N LEU A 127 1.89 -2.91 13.67
CA LEU A 127 2.33 -2.73 12.29
C LEU A 127 1.11 -2.38 11.43
N THR A 128 1.08 -1.17 10.89
CA THR A 128 -0.12 -0.61 10.27
C THR A 128 0.04 -0.55 8.77
N ILE A 129 -0.81 -1.29 8.04
CA ILE A 129 -0.78 -1.39 6.57
C ILE A 129 -2.09 -0.85 6.01
N GLY A 130 -2.01 0.19 5.17
CA GLY A 130 -3.15 0.70 4.42
C GLY A 130 -3.30 -0.05 3.09
N VAL A 131 -4.51 -0.54 2.77
CA VAL A 131 -4.85 -1.13 1.47
C VAL A 131 -6.10 -0.43 0.95
N VAL A 132 -5.92 0.53 0.03
CA VAL A 132 -6.98 1.44 -0.38
C VAL A 132 -7.17 1.53 -1.89
N THR A 133 -8.38 1.82 -2.32
CA THR A 133 -8.70 2.05 -3.74
C THR A 133 -8.82 3.54 -4.06
N LYS A 134 -8.35 3.94 -5.25
CA LYS A 134 -8.66 5.25 -5.85
C LYS A 134 -9.88 5.12 -6.75
N PRO A 135 -10.75 6.15 -6.83
CA PRO A 135 -12.00 6.08 -7.58
C PRO A 135 -11.75 5.96 -9.09
N PHE A 136 -12.73 5.42 -9.81
CA PHE A 136 -12.69 5.40 -11.28
C PHE A 136 -12.75 6.83 -11.85
N THR A 137 -12.20 7.03 -13.05
CA THR A 137 -12.25 8.32 -13.76
C THR A 137 -13.67 8.85 -13.92
N PHE A 138 -14.65 7.97 -14.19
CA PHE A 138 -16.04 8.36 -14.39
C PHE A 138 -16.72 8.89 -13.11
N GLU A 139 -16.18 8.62 -11.92
CA GLU A 139 -16.74 9.08 -10.66
C GLU A 139 -16.52 10.59 -10.43
N GLY A 140 -15.69 11.22 -11.26
CA GLY A 140 -15.55 12.67 -11.36
C GLY A 140 -14.33 13.24 -10.63
N ALA A 141 -13.90 14.42 -11.08
CA ALA A 141 -12.68 15.09 -10.61
C ALA A 141 -12.70 15.42 -9.12
N ARG A 142 -13.87 15.73 -8.54
CA ARG A 142 -14.00 16.05 -7.11
C ARG A 142 -13.64 14.84 -6.22
N ARG A 143 -14.13 13.65 -6.57
CA ARG A 143 -13.79 12.41 -5.83
C ARG A 143 -12.32 12.08 -5.97
N ARG A 144 -11.75 12.23 -7.18
CA ARG A 144 -10.32 12.04 -7.41
C ARG A 144 -9.46 12.98 -6.57
N ALA A 145 -9.77 14.28 -6.54
CA ALA A 145 -9.02 15.25 -5.74
C ALA A 145 -9.07 14.90 -4.24
N ALA A 146 -10.25 14.54 -3.73
CA ALA A 146 -10.39 14.08 -2.35
C ALA A 146 -9.60 12.79 -2.09
N ALA A 147 -9.56 11.87 -3.04
CA ALA A 147 -8.80 10.63 -2.92
C ALA A 147 -7.29 10.88 -2.85
N GLU A 148 -6.74 11.76 -3.68
CA GLU A 148 -5.31 12.11 -3.64
C GLU A 148 -4.91 12.73 -2.29
N ASP A 149 -5.70 13.67 -1.78
CA ASP A 149 -5.48 14.28 -0.45
C ASP A 149 -5.53 13.23 0.67
N GLY A 150 -6.57 12.40 0.67
CA GLY A 150 -6.69 11.33 1.67
C GLY A 150 -5.58 10.29 1.59
N VAL A 151 -5.12 9.93 0.39
CA VAL A 151 -3.99 9.00 0.19
C VAL A 151 -2.69 9.61 0.71
N ALA A 152 -2.46 10.91 0.49
CA ALA A 152 -1.29 11.60 1.01
C ALA A 152 -1.27 11.58 2.54
N ARG A 153 -2.39 11.92 3.18
CA ARG A 153 -2.53 11.87 4.65
C ARG A 153 -2.41 10.46 5.21
N LEU A 154 -3.02 9.47 4.55
CA LEU A 154 -2.93 8.08 4.98
C LEU A 154 -1.50 7.56 4.91
N ARG A 155 -0.73 7.95 3.89
CA ARG A 155 0.69 7.56 3.73
C ARG A 155 1.53 7.99 4.93
N GLU A 156 1.25 9.14 5.53
CA GLU A 156 1.96 9.62 6.72
C GLU A 156 1.57 8.85 8.00
N ALA A 157 0.39 8.24 8.00
CA ALA A 157 -0.20 7.56 9.15
C ALA A 157 0.03 6.05 9.20
N VAL A 158 0.49 5.43 8.10
CA VAL A 158 0.74 3.97 8.00
C VAL A 158 2.23 3.68 7.81
N ASP A 159 2.64 2.45 8.09
CA ASP A 159 4.01 1.98 7.85
C ASP A 159 4.20 1.57 6.37
N THR A 160 3.16 0.97 5.78
CA THR A 160 3.08 0.66 4.35
C THR A 160 1.70 1.01 3.78
N LEU A 161 1.65 1.61 2.60
CA LEU A 161 0.43 1.95 1.88
C LEU A 161 0.39 1.29 0.49
N ILE A 162 -0.55 0.36 0.30
CA ILE A 162 -0.90 -0.23 -0.99
C ILE A 162 -2.07 0.56 -1.58
N VAL A 163 -1.83 1.18 -2.73
CA VAL A 163 -2.84 1.98 -3.45
C VAL A 163 -3.23 1.27 -4.73
N ILE A 164 -4.53 0.96 -4.87
CA ILE A 164 -5.09 0.28 -6.04
C ILE A 164 -5.89 1.30 -6.87
N PRO A 165 -5.41 1.68 -8.06
CA PRO A 165 -6.17 2.55 -8.95
C PRO A 165 -7.29 1.78 -9.66
N ASN A 166 -8.55 2.09 -9.37
CA ASN A 166 -9.69 1.39 -9.96
C ASN A 166 -9.73 1.44 -11.49
N ASP A 167 -9.16 2.49 -12.10
CA ASP A 167 -9.03 2.58 -13.56
C ASP A 167 -8.23 1.40 -14.17
N ARG A 168 -7.33 0.76 -13.41
CA ARG A 168 -6.59 -0.43 -13.86
C ARG A 168 -7.47 -1.67 -13.91
N LEU A 169 -8.52 -1.72 -13.10
CA LEU A 169 -9.48 -2.82 -13.12
C LEU A 169 -10.20 -2.89 -14.47
N LEU A 170 -10.41 -1.76 -15.14
CA LEU A 170 -11.00 -1.71 -16.48
C LEU A 170 -10.14 -2.38 -17.55
N GLN A 171 -8.84 -2.53 -17.33
CA GLN A 171 -7.92 -3.17 -18.28
C GLN A 171 -7.95 -4.70 -18.18
N VAL A 172 -8.30 -5.22 -17.00
CA VAL A 172 -8.37 -6.66 -16.71
C VAL A 172 -9.80 -7.20 -16.80
N CYS A 173 -10.80 -6.33 -16.87
CA CYS A 173 -12.22 -6.68 -16.91
C CYS A 173 -12.75 -6.85 -18.35
N ASP A 174 -13.73 -7.76 -18.54
CA ASP A 174 -14.49 -7.84 -19.79
C ASP A 174 -15.27 -6.52 -20.00
N LYS A 175 -15.29 -6.02 -21.24
CA LYS A 175 -16.04 -4.82 -21.65
C LYS A 175 -17.54 -4.93 -21.38
N LYS A 176 -18.08 -6.14 -21.15
CA LYS A 176 -19.48 -6.38 -20.80
C LYS A 176 -19.77 -6.31 -19.30
N LEU A 177 -18.78 -6.04 -18.45
CA LEU A 177 -19.01 -5.94 -17.01
C LEU A 177 -20.04 -4.84 -16.68
N SER A 178 -20.97 -5.17 -15.78
CA SER A 178 -21.92 -4.18 -15.26
C SER A 178 -21.23 -3.22 -14.28
N PHE A 179 -21.86 -2.08 -14.06
CA PHE A 179 -21.40 -1.08 -13.10
C PHE A 179 -21.23 -1.66 -11.68
N GLU A 180 -22.20 -2.44 -11.21
CA GLU A 180 -22.13 -3.07 -9.89
C GLU A 180 -20.98 -4.09 -9.81
N SER A 181 -20.82 -4.90 -10.85
CA SER A 181 -19.74 -5.89 -10.91
C SER A 181 -18.35 -5.23 -10.89
N ALA A 182 -18.19 -4.02 -11.44
CA ALA A 182 -16.91 -3.33 -11.44
C ALA A 182 -16.44 -2.97 -10.00
N PHE A 183 -17.34 -2.55 -9.13
CA PHE A 183 -17.01 -2.32 -7.70
C PHE A 183 -16.72 -3.63 -6.98
N ARG A 184 -17.43 -4.72 -7.31
CA ARG A 184 -17.12 -6.04 -6.75
C ARG A 184 -15.71 -6.51 -7.11
N VAL A 185 -15.22 -6.15 -8.30
CA VAL A 185 -13.82 -6.42 -8.68
C VAL A 185 -12.86 -5.60 -7.80
N ALA A 186 -13.17 -4.33 -7.53
CA ALA A 186 -12.35 -3.51 -6.64
C ALA A 186 -12.30 -4.08 -5.21
N ASP A 187 -13.45 -4.51 -4.69
CA ASP A 187 -13.54 -5.17 -3.38
C ASP A 187 -12.74 -6.49 -3.36
N ASP A 188 -12.75 -7.24 -4.47
CA ASP A 188 -11.96 -8.47 -4.59
C ASP A 188 -10.45 -8.20 -4.59
N VAL A 189 -9.99 -7.12 -5.24
CA VAL A 189 -8.56 -6.76 -5.20
C VAL A 189 -8.13 -6.30 -3.80
N LEU A 190 -8.97 -5.55 -3.08
CA LEU A 190 -8.74 -5.22 -1.66
C LEU A 190 -8.61 -6.48 -0.81
N ARG A 191 -9.53 -7.44 -1.01
CA ARG A 191 -9.51 -8.76 -0.37
C ARG A 191 -8.22 -9.52 -0.67
N GLN A 192 -7.81 -9.59 -1.94
CA GLN A 192 -6.59 -10.29 -2.36
C GLN A 192 -5.34 -9.70 -1.69
N GLY A 193 -5.25 -8.38 -1.54
CA GLY A 193 -4.09 -7.76 -0.89
C GLY A 193 -3.96 -8.04 0.59
N ILE A 194 -5.08 -8.03 1.30
CA ILE A 194 -5.08 -8.41 2.71
C ILE A 194 -4.84 -9.91 2.85
N GLN A 195 -5.53 -10.73 2.05
CA GLN A 195 -5.39 -12.20 2.07
C GLN A 195 -3.93 -12.60 1.84
N GLY A 196 -3.29 -12.07 0.80
CA GLY A 196 -1.94 -12.45 0.40
C GLY A 196 -0.90 -12.25 1.50
N ILE A 197 -1.03 -11.19 2.30
CA ILE A 197 -0.14 -10.94 3.44
C ILE A 197 -0.59 -11.74 4.66
N SER A 198 -1.88 -11.77 4.96
CA SER A 198 -2.38 -12.43 6.17
C SER A 198 -2.10 -13.94 6.14
N GLU A 199 -2.28 -14.60 4.99
CA GLU A 199 -2.11 -16.05 4.87
C GLU A 199 -0.66 -16.49 5.06
N LEU A 200 0.31 -15.65 4.73
CA LEU A 200 1.73 -15.91 4.98
C LEU A 200 2.08 -16.01 6.47
N ILE A 201 1.26 -15.40 7.32
CA ILE A 201 1.47 -15.34 8.77
C ILE A 201 0.53 -16.32 9.49
N THR A 202 -0.72 -16.44 9.03
CA THR A 202 -1.77 -17.13 9.76
C THR A 202 -2.02 -18.56 9.30
N VAL A 203 -1.65 -18.90 8.06
CA VAL A 203 -1.83 -20.25 7.53
C VAL A 203 -0.50 -20.98 7.63
N PRO A 204 -0.46 -22.14 8.33
CA PRO A 204 0.71 -23.00 8.31
C PRO A 204 1.01 -23.43 6.87
N GLY A 205 2.05 -22.85 6.28
CA GLY A 205 2.67 -23.27 5.04
C GLY A 205 3.84 -24.22 5.29
N GLU A 206 4.31 -24.86 4.21
CA GLU A 206 5.53 -25.67 4.23
C GLU A 206 6.78 -24.81 4.47
N ILE A 207 6.70 -23.54 4.07
CA ILE A 207 7.68 -22.49 4.36
C ILE A 207 6.93 -21.34 5.02
N ASN A 208 6.91 -21.34 6.35
CA ASN A 208 6.31 -20.27 7.14
C ASN A 208 7.27 -19.09 7.23
N LEU A 209 6.72 -17.89 7.06
CA LEU A 209 7.41 -16.65 7.40
C LEU A 209 7.10 -16.30 8.85
N ASP A 210 8.10 -15.78 9.56
CA ASP A 210 7.83 -15.23 10.88
C ASP A 210 7.24 -13.81 10.76
N PHE A 211 6.59 -13.35 11.82
CA PHE A 211 5.99 -12.02 11.82
C PHE A 211 7.04 -10.88 11.78
N ASN A 212 8.27 -11.14 12.26
CA ASN A 212 9.34 -10.15 12.27
C ASN A 212 9.91 -9.92 10.87
N ASP A 213 9.96 -10.95 10.03
CA ASP A 213 10.32 -10.91 8.61
C ASP A 213 9.37 -9.98 7.85
N VAL A 214 8.07 -10.16 8.03
CA VAL A 214 7.05 -9.28 7.44
C VAL A 214 7.17 -7.86 7.98
N ARG A 215 7.40 -7.72 9.29
CA ARG A 215 7.60 -6.40 9.93
C ARG A 215 8.85 -5.69 9.42
N ALA A 216 9.94 -6.40 9.12
CA ALA A 216 11.17 -5.82 8.61
C ALA A 216 10.98 -5.22 7.22
N ILE A 217 10.20 -5.86 6.33
CA ILE A 217 9.91 -5.32 4.99
C ILE A 217 8.82 -4.25 5.00
N MET A 218 7.76 -4.44 5.79
CA MET A 218 6.57 -3.58 5.74
C MET A 218 6.59 -2.44 6.78
N GLY A 219 7.50 -2.47 7.75
CA GLY A 219 7.65 -1.40 8.76
C GLY A 219 8.18 -0.08 8.20
N GLU A 220 8.95 -0.14 7.11
CA GLU A 220 9.51 1.03 6.41
C GLU A 220 9.16 1.04 4.92
N GLY A 221 8.12 0.29 4.54
CA GLY A 221 7.78 0.04 3.14
C GLY A 221 7.30 1.28 2.38
N GLY A 222 6.73 2.27 3.07
CA GLY A 222 6.23 3.49 2.44
C GLY A 222 5.16 3.16 1.41
N SER A 223 5.32 3.62 0.17
CA SER A 223 4.43 3.20 -0.92
C SER A 223 4.74 1.75 -1.35
N ALA A 224 3.68 0.95 -1.50
CA ALA A 224 3.77 -0.43 -1.94
C ALA A 224 2.83 -0.72 -3.12
N LEU A 225 3.21 -1.73 -3.89
CA LEU A 225 2.44 -2.25 -5.01
C LEU A 225 2.15 -3.73 -4.79
N MET A 226 0.99 -4.17 -5.27
CA MET A 226 0.60 -5.57 -5.25
C MET A 226 0.28 -6.03 -6.67
N ALA A 227 0.74 -7.24 -6.99
CA ALA A 227 0.31 -7.97 -8.15
C ALA A 227 -0.05 -9.42 -7.81
N VAL A 228 -0.99 -9.97 -8.59
CA VAL A 228 -1.38 -11.38 -8.50
C VAL A 228 -1.26 -11.98 -9.89
N GLY A 229 -0.59 -13.11 -9.99
CA GLY A 229 -0.46 -13.92 -11.20
C GLY A 229 -0.98 -15.34 -10.96
N ARG A 230 -1.50 -15.95 -12.02
CA ARG A 230 -1.98 -17.34 -12.01
C ARG A 230 -1.45 -18.07 -13.23
N GLY A 231 -1.15 -19.34 -13.06
CA GLY A 231 -0.72 -20.22 -14.13
C GLY A 231 -1.25 -21.64 -13.92
N THR A 232 -1.39 -22.37 -15.01
CA THR A 232 -1.86 -23.76 -15.03
C THR A 232 -1.02 -24.58 -16.02
N GLY A 233 -1.05 -25.90 -15.90
CA GLY A 233 -0.28 -26.81 -16.76
C GLY A 233 1.19 -26.96 -16.33
N GLU A 234 2.06 -27.38 -17.25
CA GLU A 234 3.45 -27.77 -16.95
C GLU A 234 4.34 -26.59 -16.53
N ALA A 235 4.08 -25.39 -17.04
CA ALA A 235 4.85 -24.18 -16.72
C ALA A 235 4.10 -23.26 -15.72
N LYS A 236 3.16 -23.81 -14.93
CA LYS A 236 2.23 -23.04 -14.09
C LYS A 236 2.90 -22.01 -13.18
N ALA A 237 4.02 -22.34 -12.53
CA ALA A 237 4.71 -21.41 -11.65
C ALA A 237 5.45 -20.29 -12.39
N ILE A 238 6.09 -20.61 -13.52
CA ILE A 238 6.76 -19.63 -14.39
C ILE A 238 5.75 -18.64 -14.96
N ASP A 239 4.62 -19.15 -15.45
CA ASP A 239 3.56 -18.34 -16.05
C ASP A 239 2.88 -17.45 -14.98
N ALA A 240 2.63 -18.00 -13.79
CA ALA A 240 2.13 -17.23 -12.65
C ALA A 240 3.10 -16.10 -12.26
N ALA A 241 4.41 -16.36 -12.20
CA ALA A 241 5.40 -15.36 -11.84
C ALA A 241 5.45 -14.24 -12.89
N LYS A 242 5.48 -14.59 -14.18
CA LYS A 242 5.43 -13.63 -15.29
C LYS A 242 4.16 -12.79 -15.27
N ALA A 243 3.01 -13.41 -15.03
CA ALA A 243 1.72 -12.71 -14.93
C ALA A 243 1.69 -11.73 -13.75
N ALA A 244 2.32 -12.08 -12.62
CA ALA A 244 2.42 -11.18 -11.48
C ALA A 244 3.30 -9.96 -11.79
N ILE A 245 4.54 -10.15 -12.29
CA ILE A 245 5.46 -9.03 -12.55
C ILE A 245 5.00 -8.12 -13.70
N SER A 246 4.13 -8.61 -14.59
CA SER A 246 3.57 -7.84 -15.71
C SER A 246 2.12 -7.38 -15.46
N SER A 247 1.63 -7.50 -14.23
CA SER A 247 0.24 -7.20 -13.90
C SER A 247 -0.11 -5.73 -14.17
N PRO A 248 -1.26 -5.43 -14.81
CA PRO A 248 -1.75 -4.06 -15.01
C PRO A 248 -2.03 -3.29 -13.70
N LEU A 249 -2.07 -3.98 -12.57
CA LEU A 249 -2.23 -3.38 -11.24
C LEU A 249 -0.95 -2.70 -10.74
N LEU A 250 0.20 -3.01 -11.36
CA LEU A 250 1.47 -2.33 -11.11
C LEU A 250 1.48 -1.00 -11.87
N ASP A 251 1.39 0.10 -11.14
CA ASP A 251 1.44 1.45 -11.74
C ASP A 251 2.87 1.86 -12.13
N MET A 252 3.88 1.17 -11.57
CA MET A 252 5.30 1.33 -11.85
C MET A 252 5.94 -0.05 -12.01
N ALA A 253 7.07 -0.11 -12.72
CA ALA A 253 7.87 -1.32 -12.80
C ALA A 253 8.36 -1.72 -11.39
N ILE A 254 8.55 -3.04 -11.19
CA ILE A 254 8.96 -3.59 -9.88
C ILE A 254 10.46 -3.46 -9.64
N ASP A 255 11.21 -3.01 -10.65
CA ASP A 255 12.67 -2.89 -10.67
C ASP A 255 13.23 -1.97 -9.57
N GLY A 256 12.49 -0.94 -9.18
CA GLY A 256 12.87 -0.02 -8.11
C GLY A 256 12.49 -0.46 -6.69
N ALA A 257 11.98 -1.68 -6.50
CA ALA A 257 11.57 -2.17 -5.18
C ALA A 257 12.78 -2.67 -4.37
N ARG A 258 12.94 -2.15 -3.14
CA ARG A 258 13.98 -2.59 -2.20
C ARG A 258 13.52 -3.69 -1.25
N GLY A 259 12.21 -3.86 -1.10
CA GLY A 259 11.60 -4.93 -0.32
C GLY A 259 10.59 -5.66 -1.18
N VAL A 260 10.67 -6.99 -1.20
CA VAL A 260 9.77 -7.83 -1.99
C VAL A 260 9.30 -8.97 -1.11
N LEU A 261 8.00 -9.09 -0.96
CA LEU A 261 7.35 -10.22 -0.32
C LEU A 261 6.53 -10.94 -1.38
N PHE A 262 6.73 -12.24 -1.57
CA PHE A 262 5.87 -13.02 -2.46
C PHE A 262 5.39 -14.32 -1.84
N ASN A 263 4.15 -14.67 -2.12
CA ASN A 263 3.53 -15.92 -1.70
C ASN A 263 3.26 -16.80 -2.91
N VAL A 264 3.70 -18.05 -2.86
CA VAL A 264 3.36 -19.09 -3.84
C VAL A 264 2.29 -20.00 -3.24
N THR A 265 1.07 -19.94 -3.77
CA THR A 265 -0.01 -20.85 -3.39
C THR A 265 -0.24 -21.86 -4.52
N GLY A 266 -0.20 -23.15 -4.21
CA GLY A 266 -0.47 -24.21 -5.19
C GLY A 266 -1.13 -25.42 -4.56
N GLY A 267 -1.53 -26.38 -5.39
CA GLY A 267 -2.04 -27.67 -4.91
C GLY A 267 -0.96 -28.55 -4.27
N PRO A 268 -1.33 -29.75 -3.78
CA PRO A 268 -0.38 -30.75 -3.27
C PRO A 268 0.65 -31.21 -4.31
N ASP A 269 0.42 -30.90 -5.58
CA ASP A 269 1.29 -31.11 -6.72
C ASP A 269 2.30 -29.98 -6.95
N LEU A 270 2.37 -28.98 -6.06
CA LEU A 270 3.39 -27.93 -6.09
C LEU A 270 4.76 -28.49 -5.70
N THR A 271 5.74 -28.34 -6.58
CA THR A 271 7.10 -28.84 -6.37
C THR A 271 8.07 -27.74 -5.94
N LEU A 272 9.16 -28.13 -5.27
CA LEU A 272 10.24 -27.19 -4.92
C LEU A 272 10.87 -26.55 -6.17
N HIS A 273 10.95 -27.29 -7.29
CA HIS A 273 11.52 -26.79 -8.53
C HIS A 273 10.69 -25.64 -9.10
N GLU A 274 9.37 -25.77 -9.07
CA GLU A 274 8.44 -24.73 -9.50
C GLU A 274 8.51 -23.47 -8.61
N VAL A 275 8.66 -23.65 -7.29
CA VAL A 275 8.86 -22.54 -6.36
C VAL A 275 10.19 -21.82 -6.66
N ASN A 276 11.27 -22.57 -6.92
CA ASN A 276 12.56 -22.00 -7.29
C ASN A 276 12.50 -21.21 -8.61
N ASP A 277 11.86 -21.77 -9.64
CA ASP A 277 11.74 -21.12 -10.95
C ASP A 277 10.96 -19.80 -10.85
N ALA A 278 9.88 -19.78 -10.05
CA ALA A 278 9.15 -18.56 -9.75
C ALA A 278 9.99 -17.52 -9.01
N ALA A 279 10.74 -17.95 -7.99
CA ALA A 279 11.62 -17.08 -7.21
C ALA A 279 12.71 -16.44 -8.07
N GLU A 280 13.33 -17.21 -8.99
CA GLU A 280 14.33 -16.69 -9.91
C GLU A 280 13.78 -15.61 -10.85
N ILE A 281 12.55 -15.78 -11.36
CA ILE A 281 11.92 -14.80 -12.25
C ILE A 281 11.65 -13.49 -11.51
N ILE A 282 11.13 -13.58 -10.29
CA ILE A 282 10.83 -12.40 -9.47
C ILE A 282 12.13 -11.69 -9.07
N SER A 283 13.15 -12.45 -8.63
CA SER A 283 14.45 -11.89 -8.25
C SER A 283 15.16 -11.18 -9.41
N LYS A 284 15.02 -11.67 -10.65
CA LYS A 284 15.58 -11.01 -11.85
C LYS A 284 14.82 -9.74 -12.25
N ALA A 285 13.61 -9.53 -11.74
CA ALA A 285 12.76 -8.39 -12.08
C ALA A 285 12.84 -7.22 -11.08
N VAL A 286 13.48 -7.42 -9.93
CA VAL A 286 13.61 -6.45 -8.83
C VAL A 286 15.05 -5.95 -8.72
N ASP A 287 15.30 -4.98 -7.84
CA ASP A 287 16.64 -4.47 -7.57
C ASP A 287 17.57 -5.60 -7.06
N SER A 288 18.84 -5.59 -7.45
CA SER A 288 19.80 -6.64 -7.05
C SER A 288 20.09 -6.67 -5.54
N ASP A 289 19.91 -5.54 -4.86
CA ASP A 289 20.08 -5.40 -3.42
C ASP A 289 18.72 -5.47 -2.68
N ALA A 290 17.65 -5.88 -3.36
CA ALA A 290 16.33 -6.01 -2.76
C ALA A 290 16.32 -7.12 -1.68
N ASN A 291 15.72 -6.83 -0.53
CA ASN A 291 15.41 -7.83 0.46
C ASN A 291 14.18 -8.62 -0.01
N ILE A 292 14.38 -9.91 -0.33
CA ILE A 292 13.33 -10.78 -0.86
C ILE A 292 12.93 -11.81 0.20
N ILE A 293 11.65 -11.83 0.53
CA ILE A 293 11.05 -12.78 1.46
C ILE A 293 9.97 -13.56 0.72
N PHE A 294 9.96 -14.88 0.89
CA PHE A 294 9.01 -15.74 0.20
C PHE A 294 8.36 -16.77 1.11
N GLY A 295 7.09 -17.06 0.85
CA GLY A 295 6.36 -18.14 1.50
C GLY A 295 5.73 -19.08 0.48
N ALA A 296 5.45 -20.31 0.93
CA ALA A 296 4.78 -21.32 0.13
C ALA A 296 3.62 -21.95 0.91
N VAL A 297 2.43 -21.93 0.33
CA VAL A 297 1.19 -22.43 0.93
C VAL A 297 0.57 -23.49 0.02
N ILE A 298 0.22 -24.64 0.61
CA ILE A 298 -0.51 -25.69 -0.10
C ILE A 298 -2.00 -25.50 0.14
N ASP A 299 -2.74 -25.22 -0.93
CA ASP A 299 -4.20 -25.20 -0.94
C ASP A 299 -4.72 -26.38 -1.81
N PRO A 300 -5.36 -27.40 -1.21
CA PRO A 300 -5.94 -28.53 -1.95
C PRO A 300 -6.92 -28.13 -3.05
N LYS A 301 -7.48 -26.92 -3.02
CA LYS A 301 -8.39 -26.41 -4.07
C LYS A 301 -7.68 -25.97 -5.34
N LEU A 302 -6.35 -25.81 -5.31
CA LEU A 302 -5.53 -25.34 -6.43
C LEU A 302 -4.73 -26.47 -7.10
N GLU A 303 -5.24 -27.71 -7.08
CA GLU A 303 -4.60 -28.81 -7.82
C GLU A 303 -4.48 -28.47 -9.31
N GLY A 304 -3.26 -28.50 -9.84
CA GLY A 304 -2.95 -28.10 -11.22
C GLY A 304 -2.89 -26.59 -11.49
N GLU A 305 -3.09 -25.74 -10.48
CA GLU A 305 -2.97 -24.27 -10.56
C GLU A 305 -1.91 -23.75 -9.59
N VAL A 306 -1.17 -22.72 -10.00
CA VAL A 306 -0.30 -21.94 -9.11
C VAL A 306 -0.74 -20.48 -9.14
N LYS A 307 -0.92 -19.91 -7.95
CA LYS A 307 -1.23 -18.51 -7.72
C LYS A 307 -0.04 -17.87 -7.01
N ILE A 308 0.51 -16.82 -7.60
CA ILE A 308 1.61 -16.04 -6.99
C ILE A 308 1.10 -14.64 -6.67
N THR A 309 1.28 -14.22 -5.43
CA THR A 309 1.02 -12.84 -5.00
C THR A 309 2.34 -12.17 -4.70
N VAL A 310 2.64 -11.05 -5.34
CA VAL A 310 3.87 -10.27 -5.16
C VAL A 310 3.50 -8.91 -4.56
N ILE A 311 4.22 -8.52 -3.52
CA ILE A 311 4.10 -7.24 -2.84
C ILE A 311 5.47 -6.61 -2.82
N ALA A 312 5.58 -5.47 -3.49
CA ALA A 312 6.81 -4.72 -3.62
C ALA A 312 6.70 -3.43 -2.79
N THR A 313 7.74 -3.10 -2.03
CA THR A 313 7.82 -1.94 -1.14
C THR A 313 9.14 -1.17 -1.38
N GLY A 314 9.23 0.05 -0.84
CA GLY A 314 10.48 0.82 -0.85
C GLY A 314 10.76 1.66 -2.11
N PHE A 315 9.75 1.89 -2.95
CA PHE A 315 9.87 2.68 -4.19
C PHE A 315 10.23 4.17 -3.97
N ASP A 316 9.95 4.70 -2.79
CA ASP A 316 10.04 6.15 -2.51
C ASP A 316 11.49 6.65 -2.30
N THR A 317 12.48 5.75 -2.18
CA THR A 317 13.88 6.10 -1.94
C THR A 317 14.57 6.77 -3.15
N HIS A 318 14.19 6.41 -4.37
CA HIS A 318 14.78 6.99 -5.59
C HIS A 318 14.39 8.45 -5.85
N LYS A 319 13.31 8.95 -5.23
CA LYS A 319 12.89 10.35 -5.42
C LYS A 319 13.66 11.31 -4.52
N ARG A 320 14.16 10.85 -3.36
CA ARG A 320 14.98 11.65 -2.43
C ARG A 320 16.44 11.74 -2.86
N GLU A 321 17.04 10.65 -3.36
CA GLU A 321 18.44 10.67 -3.79
C GLU A 321 18.71 11.56 -5.03
N ARG A 322 17.69 11.87 -5.84
CA ARG A 322 17.82 12.83 -6.95
C ARG A 322 17.69 14.31 -6.53
N LEU A 323 17.29 14.60 -5.29
CA LEU A 323 17.11 15.97 -4.79
C LEU A 323 18.27 16.45 -3.89
N ASP A 324 19.14 15.55 -3.44
CA ASP A 324 20.29 15.87 -2.56
C ASP A 324 21.64 15.71 -3.27
N VAL A 325 21.77 16.30 -4.47
CA VAL A 325 23.10 16.76 -4.93
C VAL A 325 23.23 18.21 -4.50
N PRO A 326 24.09 18.55 -3.51
CA PRO A 326 24.46 19.93 -3.28
C PRO A 326 25.16 20.40 -4.56
N GLN A 327 24.50 21.27 -5.32
CA GLN A 327 25.10 21.95 -6.46
C GLN A 327 26.13 22.95 -5.95
N ALA A 328 27.27 22.44 -5.49
CA ALA A 328 28.43 23.24 -5.15
C ALA A 328 29.29 23.41 -6.41
N ALA A 329 29.09 24.50 -7.14
CA ALA A 329 30.19 25.33 -7.66
C ALA A 329 29.65 26.55 -8.42
N ASN A 330 30.01 27.72 -7.90
CA ASN A 330 30.06 29.01 -8.57
C ASN A 330 30.24 28.96 -10.10
N VAL A 331 29.30 29.55 -10.83
CA VAL A 331 29.64 30.32 -12.04
C VAL A 331 28.85 31.62 -11.98
N ARG A 332 29.55 32.71 -11.66
CA ARG A 332 29.01 34.07 -11.83
C ARG A 332 28.76 34.29 -13.32
N PRO A 333 27.64 34.88 -13.75
CA PRO A 333 27.46 35.24 -15.13
C PRO A 333 28.45 36.35 -15.48
N ILE A 334 29.32 36.11 -16.47
CA ILE A 334 30.14 37.17 -17.06
C ILE A 334 29.18 38.09 -17.80
N GLN A 335 28.85 39.21 -17.16
CA GLN A 335 28.15 40.33 -17.76
C GLN A 335 29.13 40.99 -18.73
N ARG A 336 28.84 40.95 -20.03
CA ARG A 336 29.55 41.76 -21.03
C ARG A 336 29.29 43.22 -20.69
N VAL A 337 30.28 43.86 -20.07
CA VAL A 337 30.37 45.32 -20.01
C VAL A 337 30.88 45.77 -21.37
N VAL A 338 30.04 46.47 -22.11
CA VAL A 338 30.47 47.31 -23.24
C VAL A 338 30.89 48.62 -22.58
N GLU A 339 32.20 48.86 -22.48
CA GLU A 339 32.74 50.15 -22.06
C GLU A 339 33.31 50.85 -23.29
N ASP A 340 32.71 52.01 -23.56
CA ASP A 340 33.15 52.99 -24.55
C ASP A 340 34.59 53.42 -24.32
N ALA A 341 35.26 53.70 -25.43
CA ALA A 341 36.57 54.31 -25.49
C ALA A 341 36.58 55.65 -24.74
N ASP A 342 37.47 55.79 -23.76
CA ASP A 342 38.55 56.78 -23.77
C ASP A 342 39.33 56.69 -22.44
N ASP A 343 40.62 57.05 -22.51
CA ASP A 343 41.61 57.12 -21.43
C ASP A 343 42.30 55.82 -20.97
N VAL A 344 43.33 55.44 -21.73
CA VAL A 344 44.39 54.50 -21.26
C VAL A 344 45.53 55.32 -20.68
N ASP A 345 45.64 55.33 -19.36
CA ASP A 345 46.77 55.91 -18.64
C ASP A 345 47.99 54.97 -18.72
N VAL A 346 48.93 55.28 -19.62
CA VAL A 346 50.09 54.42 -19.92
C VAL A 346 51.12 54.47 -18.77
N PRO A 347 51.55 53.32 -18.22
CA PRO A 347 52.54 53.23 -17.16
C PRO A 347 53.88 53.92 -17.50
N ALA A 348 54.49 54.57 -16.51
CA ALA A 348 55.65 55.46 -16.64
C ALA A 348 56.90 54.83 -17.29
N PHE A 349 57.00 53.50 -17.38
CA PHE A 349 58.15 52.80 -17.98
C PHE A 349 58.03 52.59 -19.50
N LEU A 350 56.88 52.87 -20.11
CA LEU A 350 56.63 52.74 -21.56
C LEU A 350 56.64 54.09 -22.31
N ARG A 351 57.00 55.21 -21.65
CA ARG A 351 57.03 56.53 -22.28
C ARG A 351 58.32 56.72 -23.10
N PRO A 352 58.25 57.03 -24.40
CA PRO A 352 59.44 57.28 -25.21
C PRO A 352 60.09 58.60 -24.79
N ARG A 353 61.38 58.56 -24.43
CA ARG A 353 62.19 59.77 -24.23
C ARG A 353 62.35 60.51 -25.57
N ARG A 354 61.61 61.59 -25.77
CA ARG A 354 61.87 62.53 -26.87
C ARG A 354 62.76 63.67 -26.37
N ASN A 355 63.97 63.69 -26.90
CA ASN A 355 64.92 64.77 -26.77
C ASN A 355 64.40 66.08 -27.38
N ALA A 356 64.86 67.16 -26.77
CA ALA A 356 64.57 68.56 -27.01
C ALA A 356 64.77 69.05 -28.46
N ARG A 357 63.99 70.08 -28.81
CA ARG A 357 64.48 71.27 -29.50
C ARG A 357 63.64 72.47 -29.09
#